data_AF-W9H8G8-F1
#
_entry.id   AF-W9H8G8-F1
#
_cell.length_a   1.000
_cell.length_b   1.000
_cell.length_c   1.000
_cell.angle_alpha   90.00
_cell.angle_beta   90.00
_cell.angle_gamma   90.00
#
_symmetry.space_group_name_H-M   'P 1'
#
loop_
_entity.id
_entity.type
_entity.pdbx_description
1 polymer ?
#
loop_
_entity_poly.entity_id
_entity_poly.type
_entity_poly.pdbx_seq_one_letter_code
_entity_poly.pdbx_strand_id
1 'polypeptide(L)'
;MTRPTIAAALVAVAMVLSAVNTAAAVDYRMSDYRAPTPETVPGAVTVTTAQVEAMARSGEPILIDVYPAPPRPAAMPADSIWLPKARRTLRGAVWLPNVGYGALSADMERYFLDNLERLTGGDRGRVVVFFCEPECWMSWNAALRAVEHGYTDVRYYPEGAGGWAAAGHPLEDVQPEGDADAATGKP
;
A
#
# COMPACT_ATOMS: atom_id res chain seq x y z
N MET A 1 13.40 -65.59 41.45
CA MET A 1 12.47 -66.12 40.43
C MET A 1 11.58 -64.98 39.96
N THR A 2 11.61 -64.77 38.66
CA THR A 2 11.18 -63.60 37.87
C THR A 2 9.66 -63.37 37.82
N ARG A 3 9.21 -62.12 37.92
CA ARG A 3 7.92 -61.66 37.38
C ARG A 3 8.17 -60.49 36.43
N PRO A 4 7.70 -60.53 35.17
CA PRO A 4 7.85 -59.41 34.25
C PRO A 4 6.67 -58.45 34.44
N THR A 5 6.95 -57.16 34.50
CA THR A 5 5.91 -56.12 34.44
C THR A 5 5.91 -55.58 33.01
N ILE A 6 4.84 -55.87 32.27
CA ILE A 6 4.60 -55.32 30.93
C ILE A 6 4.08 -53.89 31.12
N ALA A 7 4.88 -52.89 30.75
CA ALA A 7 4.43 -51.51 30.63
C ALA A 7 3.94 -51.28 29.19
N ALA A 8 2.62 -51.12 29.03
CA ALA A 8 2.01 -50.75 27.76
C ALA A 8 2.23 -49.26 27.50
N ALA A 9 2.92 -48.93 26.41
CA ALA A 9 3.10 -47.57 25.93
C ALA A 9 1.88 -47.16 25.08
N LEU A 10 1.09 -46.19 25.56
CA LEU A 10 0.08 -45.50 24.78
C LEU A 10 0.75 -44.39 23.97
N VAL A 11 0.83 -44.56 22.66
CA VAL A 11 1.24 -43.51 21.72
C VAL A 11 0.00 -42.73 21.32
N ALA A 12 -0.13 -41.49 21.80
CA ALA A 12 -1.17 -40.57 21.36
C ALA A 12 -0.69 -39.87 20.07
N VAL A 13 -1.32 -40.17 18.94
CA VAL A 13 -1.07 -39.48 17.67
C VAL A 13 -1.99 -38.26 17.62
N ALA A 14 -1.42 -37.06 17.81
CA ALA A 14 -2.12 -35.80 17.60
C ALA A 14 -2.12 -35.47 16.10
N MET A 15 -3.27 -35.59 15.43
CA MET A 15 -3.45 -35.08 14.07
C MET A 15 -3.59 -33.56 14.12
N VAL A 16 -2.60 -32.85 13.61
CA VAL A 16 -2.67 -31.41 13.36
C VAL A 16 -3.39 -31.20 12.02
N LEU A 17 -4.61 -30.69 12.04
CA LEU A 17 -5.27 -30.19 10.82
C LEU A 17 -4.68 -28.81 10.50
N SER A 18 -3.81 -28.73 9.51
CA SER A 18 -3.42 -27.47 8.89
C SER A 18 -4.53 -27.02 7.94
N ALA A 19 -5.24 -25.94 8.29
CA ALA A 19 -6.13 -25.26 7.34
C ALA A 19 -5.27 -24.53 6.31
N VAL A 20 -5.14 -25.13 5.12
CA VAL A 20 -4.47 -24.49 3.98
C VAL A 20 -5.46 -23.46 3.41
N ASN A 21 -5.30 -22.20 3.80
CA ASN A 21 -6.07 -21.09 3.25
C ASN A 21 -5.54 -20.76 1.86
N THR A 22 -6.01 -21.46 0.83
CA THR A 22 -5.71 -21.14 -0.57
C THR A 22 -6.59 -19.99 -1.03
N ALA A 23 -6.34 -18.78 -0.51
CA ALA A 23 -6.79 -17.58 -1.22
C ALA A 23 -6.14 -17.63 -2.61
N ALA A 24 -6.94 -17.59 -3.67
CA ALA A 24 -6.40 -17.48 -5.02
C ALA A 24 -5.47 -16.25 -5.07
N ALA A 25 -4.30 -16.39 -5.69
CA ALA A 25 -3.42 -15.26 -5.93
C ALA A 25 -4.23 -14.20 -6.71
N VAL A 26 -4.35 -13.01 -6.14
CA VAL A 26 -5.08 -11.90 -6.78
C VAL A 26 -4.05 -11.09 -7.55
N ASP A 27 -4.23 -10.97 -8.86
CA ASP A 27 -3.29 -10.23 -9.70
C ASP A 27 -3.49 -8.72 -9.59
N TYR A 28 -2.40 -7.98 -9.79
CA TYR A 28 -2.46 -6.53 -9.93
C TYR A 28 -3.25 -6.10 -11.17
N ARG A 29 -3.93 -4.95 -11.08
CA ARG A 29 -4.52 -4.31 -12.25
C ARG A 29 -3.42 -3.77 -13.17
N MET A 30 -3.47 -4.16 -14.45
CA MET A 30 -2.44 -3.80 -15.44
C MET A 30 -2.80 -2.60 -16.32
N SER A 31 -4.08 -2.26 -16.46
CA SER A 31 -4.59 -1.19 -17.33
C SER A 31 -5.82 -0.49 -16.73
N ASP A 32 -6.29 0.57 -17.37
CA ASP A 32 -7.53 1.29 -17.00
C ASP A 32 -7.59 1.69 -15.53
N TYR A 33 -6.52 2.34 -15.08
CA TYR A 33 -6.36 2.68 -13.66
C TYR A 33 -7.40 3.67 -13.12
N ARG A 34 -8.19 4.31 -14.00
CA ARG A 34 -9.32 5.20 -13.67
C ARG A 34 -10.63 4.48 -13.97
N ALA A 35 -11.07 3.62 -13.04
CA ALA A 35 -12.27 2.80 -13.17
C ALA A 35 -12.76 2.39 -11.77
N PRO A 36 -14.03 1.96 -11.63
CA PRO A 36 -14.53 1.41 -10.38
C PRO A 36 -13.58 0.34 -9.81
N THR A 37 -13.23 0.49 -8.54
CA THR A 37 -12.34 -0.42 -7.82
C THR A 37 -13.14 -1.38 -6.95
N PRO A 38 -12.62 -2.57 -6.62
CA PRO A 38 -13.25 -3.44 -5.65
C PRO A 38 -13.39 -2.72 -4.30
N GLU A 39 -14.45 -3.04 -3.56
CA GLU A 39 -14.69 -2.48 -2.22
C GLU A 39 -13.62 -2.88 -1.20
N THR A 40 -12.87 -3.96 -1.48
CA THR A 40 -11.86 -4.53 -0.60
C THR A 40 -10.57 -4.85 -1.34
N VAL A 41 -9.46 -4.84 -0.59
CA VAL A 41 -8.15 -5.35 -1.01
C VAL A 41 -7.85 -6.57 -0.14
N PRO A 42 -7.49 -7.73 -0.71
CA PRO A 42 -7.09 -8.89 0.07
C PRO A 42 -6.01 -8.56 1.11
N GLY A 43 -6.26 -8.91 2.37
CA GLY A 43 -5.34 -8.67 3.48
C GLY A 43 -5.22 -7.22 3.98
N ALA A 44 -6.01 -6.29 3.44
CA ALA A 44 -6.13 -4.92 3.95
C ALA A 44 -7.54 -4.64 4.48
N VAL A 45 -7.67 -3.57 5.28
CA VAL A 45 -8.95 -3.09 5.79
C VAL A 45 -9.38 -1.84 5.02
N THR A 46 -10.53 -1.88 4.35
CA THR A 46 -11.12 -0.69 3.73
C THR A 46 -11.62 0.27 4.79
N VAL A 47 -11.28 1.55 4.67
CA VAL A 47 -11.67 2.61 5.60
C VAL A 47 -12.45 3.72 4.90
N THR A 48 -13.39 4.31 5.62
CA THR A 48 -14.20 5.47 5.17
C THR A 48 -13.47 6.78 5.43
N THR A 49 -13.92 7.88 4.79
CA THR A 49 -13.39 9.23 5.03
C THR A 49 -13.41 9.62 6.51
N ALA A 50 -14.50 9.31 7.23
CA ALA A 50 -14.61 9.62 8.66
C ALA A 50 -13.61 8.82 9.52
N GLN A 51 -13.34 7.56 9.16
CA GLN A 51 -12.32 6.76 9.83
C GLN A 51 -10.92 7.31 9.55
N VAL A 52 -10.63 7.70 8.30
CA VAL A 52 -9.35 8.35 7.93
C VAL A 52 -9.18 9.66 8.68
N GLU A 53 -10.23 10.47 8.82
CA GLU A 53 -10.18 11.72 9.59
C GLU A 53 -9.88 11.47 11.07
N ALA A 54 -10.51 10.45 11.67
CA ALA A 54 -10.25 10.06 13.06
C ALA A 54 -8.79 9.60 13.25
N MET A 55 -8.27 8.77 12.36
CA MET A 55 -6.87 8.30 12.42
C MET A 55 -5.88 9.44 12.15
N ALA A 56 -6.16 10.32 11.17
CA ALA A 56 -5.30 11.46 10.87
C ALA A 56 -5.19 12.43 12.06
N ARG A 57 -6.26 12.60 12.84
CA ARG A 57 -6.24 13.41 14.07
C ARG A 57 -5.37 12.84 15.19
N SER A 58 -5.22 11.52 15.29
CA SER A 58 -4.29 10.91 16.26
C SER A 58 -2.82 11.07 15.83
N GLY A 59 -2.57 11.31 14.53
CA GLY A 59 -1.23 11.40 13.96
C GLY A 59 -0.50 10.04 13.92
N GLU A 60 -1.19 8.96 14.25
CA GLU A 60 -0.62 7.62 14.30
C GLU A 60 -0.39 6.96 12.93
N PRO A 61 -1.30 7.07 11.93
CA PRO A 61 -1.12 6.37 10.67
C PRO A 61 -0.12 7.08 9.76
N ILE A 62 0.56 6.29 8.93
CA ILE A 62 1.30 6.81 7.78
C ILE A 62 0.33 6.89 6.61
N LEU A 63 0.10 8.11 6.10
CA LEU A 63 -0.79 8.35 4.97
C LEU A 63 0.04 8.35 3.68
N ILE A 64 -0.23 7.42 2.76
CA ILE A 64 0.47 7.28 1.49
C ILE A 64 -0.48 7.60 0.32
N ASP A 65 -0.23 8.74 -0.32
CA ASP A 65 -0.86 9.08 -1.60
C ASP A 65 -0.05 8.44 -2.73
N VAL A 66 -0.69 7.66 -3.59
CA VAL A 66 -0.04 7.01 -4.74
C VAL A 66 -0.50 7.56 -6.09
N TYR A 67 -1.09 8.76 -6.10
CA TYR A 67 -1.50 9.42 -7.34
C TYR A 67 -0.34 9.49 -8.35
N PRO A 68 -0.54 9.13 -9.63
CA PRO A 68 0.56 9.11 -10.59
C PRO A 68 1.07 10.53 -10.85
N ALA A 69 2.40 10.66 -10.96
CA ALA A 69 2.99 11.92 -11.41
C ALA A 69 2.87 12.02 -12.95
N PRO A 70 2.63 13.22 -13.50
CA PRO A 70 2.65 13.40 -14.94
C PRO A 70 4.06 13.07 -15.47
N PRO A 71 4.16 12.32 -16.58
CA PRO A 71 5.45 11.97 -17.14
C PRO A 71 6.21 13.22 -17.58
N ARG A 72 7.53 13.15 -17.50
CA ARG A 72 8.40 14.16 -18.08
C ARG A 72 8.08 14.34 -19.57
N PRO A 73 7.86 15.58 -20.05
CA PRO A 73 7.63 15.81 -21.47
C PRO A 73 8.79 15.28 -22.33
N ALA A 74 8.49 14.49 -23.35
CA ALA A 74 9.52 13.86 -24.20
C ALA A 74 10.42 14.88 -24.94
N ALA A 75 9.91 16.09 -25.17
CA ALA A 75 10.66 17.18 -25.79
C ALA A 75 11.58 17.95 -24.82
N MET A 76 11.58 17.61 -23.53
CA MET A 76 12.42 18.28 -22.53
C MET A 76 13.90 17.84 -22.67
N PRO A 77 14.87 18.78 -22.72
CA PRO A 77 16.29 18.45 -22.81
C PRO A 77 16.74 17.57 -21.64
N ALA A 78 17.58 16.55 -21.88
CA ALA A 78 17.96 15.55 -20.86
C ALA A 78 18.55 16.14 -19.57
N ASP A 79 19.20 17.29 -19.65
CA ASP A 79 19.84 18.04 -18.56
C ASP A 79 18.89 19.01 -17.81
N SER A 80 17.66 19.17 -18.30
CA SER A 80 16.66 20.02 -17.64
C SER A 80 15.98 19.31 -16.48
N ILE A 81 15.94 19.97 -15.33
CA ILE A 81 15.21 19.52 -14.14
C ILE A 81 13.71 19.52 -14.46
N TRP A 82 13.09 18.35 -14.41
CA TRP A 82 11.64 18.21 -14.46
C TRP A 82 11.09 18.20 -13.04
N LEU A 83 10.33 19.23 -12.67
CA LEU A 83 9.59 19.27 -11.42
C LEU A 83 8.10 19.21 -11.75
N PRO A 84 7.41 18.07 -11.53
CA PRO A 84 5.97 18.00 -11.73
C PRO A 84 5.27 18.99 -10.78
N LYS A 85 4.07 19.43 -11.16
CA LYS A 85 3.25 20.26 -10.28
C LYS A 85 3.04 19.54 -8.95
N ALA A 86 3.07 20.30 -7.85
CA ALA A 86 2.75 19.80 -6.53
C ALA A 86 1.41 19.05 -6.52
N ARG A 87 1.37 17.95 -5.78
CA ARG A 87 0.16 17.16 -5.54
C ARG A 87 -0.57 17.76 -4.36
N ARG A 88 -1.86 18.08 -4.54
CA ARG A 88 -2.74 18.47 -3.42
C ARG A 88 -3.29 17.23 -2.74
N THR A 89 -2.96 17.00 -1.47
CA THR A 89 -3.33 15.77 -0.75
C THR A 89 -3.69 16.04 0.72
N LEU A 90 -3.99 14.99 1.49
CA LEU A 90 -4.28 15.07 2.92
C LEU A 90 -3.09 15.65 3.68
N ARG A 91 -3.35 16.49 4.69
CA ARG A 91 -2.30 17.03 5.55
C ARG A 91 -1.47 15.90 6.18
N GLY A 92 -0.15 16.00 6.06
CA GLY A 92 0.80 15.03 6.60
C GLY A 92 0.96 13.75 5.77
N ALA A 93 0.30 13.64 4.61
CA ALA A 93 0.51 12.52 3.71
C ALA A 93 1.84 12.63 2.94
N VAL A 94 2.42 11.48 2.67
CA VAL A 94 3.60 11.32 1.82
C VAL A 94 3.13 10.88 0.44
N TRP A 95 3.67 11.51 -0.60
CA TRP A 95 3.33 11.18 -1.98
C TRP A 95 4.38 10.27 -2.61
N LEU A 96 3.99 9.03 -2.90
CA LEU A 96 4.78 8.02 -3.60
C LEU A 96 4.18 7.79 -5.00
N PRO A 97 4.49 8.63 -6.00
CA PRO A 97 3.89 8.51 -7.32
C PRO A 97 4.27 7.20 -8.01
N ASN A 98 3.38 6.74 -8.90
CA ASN A 98 3.60 5.63 -9.84
C ASN A 98 3.80 4.24 -9.20
N VAL A 99 3.94 4.12 -7.88
CA VAL A 99 4.09 2.82 -7.18
C VAL A 99 2.85 1.93 -7.27
N GLY A 100 1.72 2.47 -7.73
CA GLY A 100 0.48 1.72 -7.93
C GLY A 100 0.28 1.14 -9.34
N TYR A 101 1.25 1.27 -10.26
CA TYR A 101 1.19 0.53 -11.53
C TYR A 101 1.19 -0.99 -11.28
N GLY A 102 0.57 -1.74 -12.18
CA GLY A 102 0.45 -3.19 -12.06
C GLY A 102 1.79 -3.90 -12.12
N ALA A 103 2.55 -3.65 -13.18
CA ALA A 103 3.98 -3.97 -13.23
C ALA A 103 4.78 -2.76 -12.73
N LEU A 104 5.74 -3.03 -11.85
CA LEU A 104 6.78 -2.06 -11.47
C LEU A 104 8.13 -2.53 -12.03
N SER A 105 8.97 -1.58 -12.42
CA SER A 105 10.39 -1.87 -12.60
C SER A 105 11.02 -2.21 -11.24
N ALA A 106 12.15 -2.92 -11.25
CA ALA A 106 12.86 -3.24 -10.00
C ALA A 106 13.23 -1.99 -9.20
N ASP A 107 13.50 -0.87 -9.87
CA ASP A 107 13.86 0.39 -9.23
C ASP A 107 12.65 1.05 -8.55
N MET A 108 11.49 1.00 -9.20
CA MET A 108 10.23 1.51 -8.64
C MET A 108 9.75 0.66 -7.47
N GLU A 109 9.93 -0.66 -7.54
CA GLU A 109 9.62 -1.55 -6.42
C GLU A 109 10.53 -1.31 -5.22
N ARG A 110 11.85 -1.15 -5.43
CA ARG A 110 12.77 -0.76 -4.34
C ARG A 110 12.40 0.60 -3.76
N TYR A 111 12.12 1.59 -4.61
CA TYR A 111 11.65 2.91 -4.17
C TYR A 111 10.42 2.82 -3.26
N PHE A 112 9.43 1.99 -3.63
CA PHE A 112 8.25 1.75 -2.80
C PHE A 112 8.62 1.15 -1.45
N LEU A 113 9.40 0.06 -1.44
CA LEU A 113 9.74 -0.68 -0.22
C LEU A 113 10.66 0.10 0.72
N ASP A 114 11.68 0.77 0.18
CA ASP A 114 12.61 1.59 0.95
C ASP A 114 11.88 2.74 1.64
N ASN A 115 10.90 3.35 0.97
CA ASN A 115 10.07 4.39 1.59
C ASN A 115 9.15 3.83 2.67
N LEU A 116 8.50 2.69 2.46
CA LEU A 116 7.66 2.09 3.50
C LEU A 116 8.50 1.67 4.72
N GLU A 117 9.66 1.06 4.52
CA GLU A 117 10.58 0.66 5.58
C GLU A 117 10.99 1.90 6.39
N ARG A 118 11.40 2.97 5.71
CA ARG A 118 11.80 4.22 6.36
C ARG A 118 10.65 4.88 7.13
N LEU A 119 9.47 5.00 6.51
CA LEU A 119 8.32 5.68 7.11
C LEU A 119 7.75 4.90 8.30
N THR A 120 7.82 3.57 8.26
CA THR A 120 7.42 2.70 9.36
C THR A 120 8.50 2.50 10.41
N GLY A 121 9.75 2.92 10.15
CA GLY A 121 10.90 2.60 11.00
C GLY A 121 11.20 1.09 11.05
N GLY A 122 10.86 0.37 9.98
CA GLY A 122 10.97 -1.09 9.86
C GLY A 122 9.88 -1.89 10.55
N ASP A 123 8.92 -1.25 11.22
CA ASP A 123 7.80 -1.92 11.85
C ASP A 123 6.64 -2.16 10.86
N ARG A 124 6.57 -3.39 10.33
CA ARG A 124 5.52 -3.84 9.41
C ARG A 124 4.12 -3.88 10.04
N GLY A 125 4.00 -3.73 11.35
CA GLY A 125 2.74 -3.59 12.08
C GLY A 125 2.21 -2.16 12.17
N ARG A 126 2.98 -1.15 11.74
CA ARG A 126 2.51 0.24 11.72
C ARG A 126 1.34 0.38 10.76
N VAL A 127 0.34 1.18 11.17
CA VAL A 127 -0.82 1.50 10.33
C VAL A 127 -0.37 2.30 9.12
N VAL A 128 -0.58 1.76 7.91
CA VAL A 128 -0.31 2.47 6.65
C VAL A 128 -1.61 2.58 5.86
N VAL A 129 -2.00 3.80 5.50
CA VAL A 129 -3.21 4.08 4.73
C VAL A 129 -2.84 4.44 3.30
N PHE A 130 -3.18 3.59 2.34
CA PHE A 130 -2.99 3.86 0.91
C PHE A 130 -4.23 4.48 0.30
N PHE A 131 -4.01 5.55 -0.48
CA PHE A 131 -5.08 6.25 -1.18
C PHE A 131 -4.57 6.96 -2.44
N CYS A 132 -5.50 7.41 -3.27
CA CYS A 132 -5.24 8.10 -4.53
C CYS A 132 -6.39 9.13 -4.75
N GLU A 133 -7.04 9.10 -5.90
CA GLU A 133 -8.34 9.71 -6.18
C GLU A 133 -9.44 8.63 -6.15
N PRO A 134 -10.73 9.00 -6.05
CA PRO A 134 -11.83 8.05 -6.25
C PRO A 134 -11.68 7.27 -7.56
N GLU A 135 -12.03 5.99 -7.56
CA GLU A 135 -11.92 5.11 -8.74
C GLU A 135 -10.48 5.01 -9.30
N CYS A 136 -9.50 4.89 -8.40
CA CYS A 136 -8.09 4.76 -8.76
C CYS A 136 -7.56 3.37 -8.39
N TRP A 137 -7.31 2.51 -9.39
CA TRP A 137 -6.72 1.18 -9.15
C TRP A 137 -5.28 1.23 -8.62
N MET A 138 -4.59 2.38 -8.71
CA MET A 138 -3.22 2.50 -8.20
C MET A 138 -3.16 2.37 -6.67
N SER A 139 -4.12 2.91 -5.92
CA SER A 139 -4.17 2.72 -4.46
C SER A 139 -4.55 1.29 -4.08
N TRP A 140 -5.41 0.64 -4.87
CA TRP A 140 -5.74 -0.78 -4.69
C TRP A 140 -4.49 -1.66 -4.89
N ASN A 141 -3.75 -1.45 -5.98
CA ASN A 141 -2.51 -2.19 -6.27
C ASN A 141 -1.44 -1.94 -5.21
N ALA A 142 -1.23 -0.68 -4.79
CA ALA A 142 -0.23 -0.35 -3.79
C ALA A 142 -0.54 -0.97 -2.43
N ALA A 143 -1.82 -0.97 -2.02
CA ALA A 143 -2.26 -1.65 -0.80
C ALA A 143 -2.01 -3.16 -0.87
N LEU A 144 -2.40 -3.82 -1.97
CA LEU A 144 -2.13 -5.25 -2.15
C LEU A 144 -0.64 -5.55 -2.09
N ARG A 145 0.18 -4.72 -2.76
CA ARG A 145 1.63 -4.88 -2.76
C ARG A 145 2.25 -4.76 -1.37
N ALA A 146 1.79 -3.81 -0.55
CA ALA A 146 2.24 -3.72 0.84
C ALA A 146 1.88 -4.99 1.63
N VAL A 147 0.68 -5.53 1.45
CA VAL A 147 0.26 -6.79 2.07
C VAL A 147 1.16 -7.96 1.63
N GLU A 148 1.42 -8.10 0.34
CA GLU A 148 2.29 -9.16 -0.22
C GLU A 148 3.73 -9.06 0.29
N HIS A 149 4.20 -7.85 0.59
CA HIS A 149 5.51 -7.59 1.21
C HIS A 149 5.49 -7.66 2.75
N GLY A 150 4.40 -8.13 3.34
CA GLY A 150 4.32 -8.50 4.76
C GLY A 150 3.96 -7.38 5.71
N TYR A 151 3.46 -6.23 5.22
CA TYR A 151 2.83 -5.23 6.08
C TYR A 151 1.47 -5.74 6.57
N THR A 152 1.24 -5.66 7.88
CA THR A 152 0.11 -6.36 8.52
C THR A 152 -1.05 -5.45 8.92
N ASP A 153 -0.83 -4.13 9.00
CA ASP A 153 -1.90 -3.15 9.27
C ASP A 153 -2.06 -2.16 8.10
N VAL A 154 -2.44 -2.73 6.95
CA VAL A 154 -2.69 -1.99 5.71
C VAL A 154 -4.15 -1.53 5.66
N ARG A 155 -4.36 -0.23 5.45
CA ARG A 155 -5.67 0.37 5.23
C ARG A 155 -5.80 0.85 3.79
N TYR A 156 -6.94 0.57 3.19
CA TYR A 156 -7.28 1.01 1.85
C TYR A 156 -8.36 2.09 1.92
N TYR A 157 -8.07 3.29 1.42
CA TYR A 157 -9.03 4.38 1.39
C TYR A 157 -9.44 4.70 -0.06
N PRO A 158 -10.56 4.14 -0.56
CA PRO A 158 -10.96 4.22 -1.97
C PRO A 158 -11.43 5.63 -2.39
N GLU A 159 -12.02 6.38 -1.46
CA GLU A 159 -12.52 7.74 -1.76
C GLU A 159 -11.38 8.76 -1.93
N GLY A 160 -10.20 8.48 -1.37
CA GLY A 160 -8.99 9.26 -1.60
C GLY A 160 -9.11 10.76 -1.34
N ALA A 161 -8.25 11.54 -1.99
CA ALA A 161 -8.21 13.00 -1.83
C ALA A 161 -9.50 13.69 -2.30
N GLY A 162 -10.15 13.16 -3.34
CA GLY A 162 -11.45 13.65 -3.82
C GLY A 162 -12.55 13.53 -2.76
N GLY A 163 -12.70 12.37 -2.12
CA GLY A 163 -13.68 12.19 -1.05
C GLY A 163 -13.35 12.96 0.22
N TRP A 164 -12.06 13.10 0.55
CA TRP A 164 -11.59 13.95 1.63
C TRP A 164 -11.99 15.42 1.42
N ALA A 165 -11.74 15.95 0.22
CA ALA A 165 -12.13 17.31 -0.15
C ALA A 165 -13.65 17.49 -0.21
N ALA A 166 -14.39 16.50 -0.74
CA ALA A 166 -15.85 16.53 -0.80
C ALA A 166 -16.50 16.54 0.60
N ALA A 167 -15.85 15.92 1.59
CA ALA A 167 -16.23 16.01 3.00
C ALA A 167 -15.87 17.35 3.67
N GLY A 168 -15.28 18.29 2.94
CA GLY A 168 -14.95 19.64 3.41
C GLY A 168 -13.61 19.74 4.15
N HIS A 169 -12.79 18.69 4.12
CA HIS A 169 -11.46 18.74 4.74
C HIS A 169 -10.43 19.41 3.82
N PRO A 170 -9.44 20.14 4.38
CA PRO A 170 -8.43 20.83 3.59
C PRO A 170 -7.44 19.85 2.94
N LEU A 171 -6.90 20.26 1.80
CA LEU A 171 -5.78 19.60 1.13
C LEU A 171 -4.56 20.54 1.10
N GLU A 172 -3.37 19.97 1.15
CA GLU A 172 -2.08 20.67 1.14
C GLU A 172 -1.21 20.22 -0.03
N ASP A 173 -0.33 21.11 -0.49
CA ASP A 173 0.64 20.79 -1.54
C ASP A 173 1.77 19.94 -0.95
N VAL A 174 2.07 18.83 -1.62
CA VAL A 174 3.21 17.96 -1.32
C VAL A 174 4.03 17.75 -2.59
N GLN A 175 5.35 17.58 -2.40
CA GLN A 175 6.29 17.17 -3.44
C GLN A 175 6.42 15.65 -3.43
N PRO A 176 6.84 15.03 -4.55
CA PRO A 176 7.10 13.60 -4.53
C PRO A 176 8.21 13.29 -3.52
N GLU A 177 8.06 12.17 -2.80
CA GLU A 177 9.08 11.73 -1.85
C GLU A 177 10.30 11.19 -2.61
N GLY A 178 11.50 11.56 -2.20
CA GLY A 178 12.74 11.21 -2.91
C GLY A 178 12.97 12.04 -4.19
N ASP A 179 14.08 11.79 -4.88
CA ASP A 179 14.47 12.59 -6.05
C ASP A 179 13.43 12.49 -7.18
N ALA A 180 13.15 13.63 -7.82
CA ALA A 180 12.13 13.76 -8.87
C ALA A 180 12.32 12.76 -10.04
N ASP A 181 13.54 12.24 -10.24
CA ASP A 181 13.82 11.23 -11.26
C ASP A 181 13.18 9.87 -10.93
N ALA A 182 13.16 9.45 -9.65
CA ALA A 182 12.45 8.25 -9.21
C ALA A 182 10.94 8.39 -9.42
N ALA A 183 10.41 9.60 -9.24
CA ALA A 183 9.01 9.94 -9.48
C ALA A 183 8.61 10.03 -10.97
N THR A 184 9.57 9.98 -11.90
CA THR A 184 9.32 10.08 -13.35
C THR A 184 9.54 8.79 -14.11
N GLY A 185 10.10 7.76 -13.44
CA GLY A 185 10.24 6.44 -14.01
C GLY A 185 8.88 5.88 -14.39
N LYS A 186 8.58 5.85 -15.69
CA LYS A 186 7.54 4.95 -16.20
C LYS A 186 8.03 3.51 -15.93
N PRO A 187 7.19 2.61 -15.40
CA PRO A 187 7.56 1.20 -15.34
C PRO A 187 7.90 0.65 -16.73
#